data_AF-A0A6N8JHM7-F1
#
_entry.id   AF-A0A6N8JHM7-F1
#
_cell.length_a   1.000
_cell.length_b   1.000
_cell.length_c   1.000
_cell.angle_alpha   90.00
_cell.angle_beta   90.00
_cell.angle_gamma   90.00
#
_symmetry.space_group_name_H-M   'P 1'
#
loop_
_entity.id
_entity.type
_entity.pdbx_description
1 polymer ?
#
loop_
_entity_poly.entity_id
_entity_poly.type
_entity_poly.pdbx_seq_one_letter_code
_entity_poly.pdbx_strand_id
1 'polypeptide(L)' 'MTEKQIQMVIDLAKQRLANPPTKEEAIRTFQEMGWVDEYGKFRPQYKNLELALALNLGEGRY' A
#
# COMPACT_ATOMS: atom_id res chain seq x y z
N MET A 1 -12.56 14.78 4.55
CA MET A 1 -13.42 13.68 4.06
C MET A 1 -14.87 14.08 4.29
N THR A 2 -15.77 13.78 3.36
CA THR A 2 -17.21 13.99 3.50
C THR A 2 -17.89 12.78 4.13
N GLU A 3 -19.08 12.95 4.70
CA GLU A 3 -19.85 11.86 5.33
C GLU A 3 -20.10 10.69 4.38
N LYS A 4 -20.31 10.97 3.09
CA LYS A 4 -20.39 9.98 2.01
C LYS A 4 -19.10 9.17 1.83
N GLN A 5 -17.93 9.82 1.97
CA GLN A 5 -16.64 9.13 1.91
C GLN A 5 -16.41 8.25 3.14
N ILE A 6 -16.86 8.70 4.32
CA ILE A 6 -16.80 7.90 5.55
C ILE A 6 -17.67 6.64 5.40
N GLN A 7 -18.90 6.78 4.88
CA GLN A 7 -19.78 5.64 4.68
C GLN A 7 -19.22 4.63 3.67
N MET A 8 -18.62 5.11 2.57
CA MET A 8 -17.93 4.22 1.61
C MET A 8 -16.82 3.40 2.26
N VAL A 9 -16.02 4.01 3.16
CA VAL A 9 -14.95 3.30 3.87
C VAL A 9 -15.52 2.26 4.83
N ILE A 10 -16.62 2.59 5.54
CA ILE A 10 -17.31 1.66 6.44
C ILE A 10 -17.86 0.47 5.66
N ASP A 11 -18.49 0.71 4.51
CA ASP A 11 -19.09 -0.35 3.70
C ASP A 11 -18.01 -1.27 3.09
N LEU A 12 -16.89 -0.69 2.63
CA LEU A 12 -15.74 -1.46 2.16
C LEU A 12 -15.13 -2.32 3.27
N ALA A 13 -15.03 -1.78 4.49
CA ALA A 13 -14.52 -2.51 5.64
C ALA A 13 -15.45 -3.68 6.03
N LYS A 14 -16.77 -3.47 6.02
CA LYS A 14 -17.77 -4.53 6.27
C LYS A 14 -17.69 -5.64 5.22
N GLN A 15 -17.52 -5.29 3.94
CA GLN A 15 -17.36 -6.28 2.88
C GLN A 15 -16.09 -7.12 3.04
N ARG A 16 -14.97 -6.50 3.42
CA ARG A 16 -13.71 -7.20 3.71
C ARG A 16 -13.76 -8.06 4.97
N LEU A 17 -14.59 -7.71 5.95
CA LEU A 17 -14.82 -8.54 7.14
C LEU A 17 -15.69 -9.75 6.82
N ALA A 18 -16.72 -9.59 5.99
CA ALA A 18 -17.57 -10.69 5.56
C ALA A 18 -16.85 -11.68 4.63
N ASN A 19 -15.94 -11.16 3.80
CA ASN A 19 -15.09 -11.95 2.90
C ASN A 19 -13.62 -11.65 3.20
N PRO A 20 -13.06 -12.27 4.25
CA PRO A 20 -11.66 -12.05 4.62
C PRO A 20 -10.76 -12.44 3.44
N PRO A 21 -9.78 -11.59 3.08
CA PRO A 21 -8.85 -11.91 2.01
C PRO A 21 -8.07 -13.17 2.38
N THR A 22 -7.77 -13.97 1.37
CA THR A 22 -6.84 -15.09 1.49
C THR A 22 -5.43 -14.60 1.84
N LYS A 23 -4.58 -15.48 2.34
CA LYS A 23 -3.18 -15.12 2.66
C LYS A 23 -2.46 -14.60 1.43
N GLU A 24 -2.74 -15.21 0.28
CA GLU A 24 -2.19 -14.88 -1.03
C GLU A 24 -2.62 -13.47 -1.46
N GLU A 25 -3.89 -13.11 -1.29
CA GLU A 25 -4.39 -11.77 -1.58
C GLU A 25 -3.81 -10.70 -0.65
N ALA A 26 -3.61 -11.03 0.63
CA ALA A 26 -2.96 -10.14 1.57
C ALA A 26 -1.50 -9.90 1.18
N ILE A 27 -0.76 -10.95 0.83
CA ILE A 27 0.64 -10.83 0.37
C ILE A 27 0.70 -10.00 -0.92
N ARG A 28 -0.17 -10.27 -1.90
CA ARG A 28 -0.24 -9.47 -3.14
C ARG A 28 -0.50 -7.99 -2.84
N THR A 29 -1.43 -7.70 -1.94
CA THR A 29 -1.73 -6.33 -1.51
C THR A 29 -0.50 -5.65 -0.90
N PHE A 30 0.25 -6.35 -0.05
CA PHE A 30 1.48 -5.80 0.53
C PHE A 30 2.61 -5.64 -0.50
N GLN A 31 2.65 -6.49 -1.53
CA GLN A 31 3.61 -6.37 -2.64
C GLN A 31 3.29 -5.16 -3.50
N GLU A 32 2.02 -4.95 -3.86
CA GLU A 32 1.54 -3.78 -4.61
C GLU A 32 1.83 -2.46 -3.86
N MET A 33 1.75 -2.47 -2.53
CA MET A 33 2.11 -1.34 -1.67
C MET A 33 3.63 -1.14 -1.52
N GLY A 34 4.45 -2.04 -2.05
CA GLY A 34 5.91 -2.00 -1.90
C GLY A 34 6.40 -2.25 -0.48
N TRP A 35 5.58 -2.86 0.38
CA TRP A 35 5.93 -3.19 1.76
C TRP A 35 6.63 -4.53 1.88
N VAL A 36 6.34 -5.47 0.99
CA VAL A 36 7.01 -6.77 0.92
C VAL A 36 7.57 -7.04 -0.47
N ASP A 37 8.60 -7.89 -0.55
CA ASP A 37 9.20 -8.33 -1.81
C ASP A 37 8.43 -9.48 -2.47
N GLU A 38 8.92 -9.95 -3.63
CA GLU A 38 8.33 -11.06 -4.40
C GLU A 38 8.24 -12.37 -3.61
N TYR A 39 9.00 -12.50 -2.51
CA TYR A 39 9.00 -13.65 -1.60
C TYR A 39 8.14 -13.41 -0.34
N GLY A 40 7.43 -12.28 -0.25
CA GLY A 40 6.59 -11.92 0.88
C GLY A 40 7.38 -11.45 2.12
N LYS A 41 8.67 -11.12 1.97
CA LYS A 41 9.48 -10.58 3.07
C LYS A 41 9.33 -9.06 3.13
N PHE A 42 9.21 -8.52 4.34
CA PHE A 42 9.17 -7.07 4.54
C PHE A 42 10.40 -6.39 3.96
N ARG A 43 10.16 -5.40 3.09
CA ARG A 43 11.18 -4.49 2.60
C ARG A 43 11.50 -3.51 3.73
N PRO A 44 12.78 -3.34 4.12
CA PRO A 44 13.17 -2.34 5.10
C PRO A 44 12.73 -0.95 4.63
N GLN A 45 12.06 -0.19 5.50
CA GLN A 45 11.45 1.11 5.20
C GLN A 45 12.44 2.12 4.58
N TYR A 46 13.74 1.97 4.85
CA TYR A 46 14.80 2.83 4.34
C TYR A 46 15.12 2.66 2.85
N LYS A 47 14.76 1.55 2.20
CA LYS A 47 14.91 1.42 0.73
C LYS A 47 13.85 2.23 -0.05
N ASN A 48 12.68 2.47 0.56
CA ASN A 48 11.65 3.31 -0.04
C ASN A 48 11.99 4.80 0.09
N LEU A 49 12.77 5.19 1.11
CA LEU A 49 13.36 6.53 1.22
C LEU A 49 14.37 6.80 0.10
N GLU A 50 15.23 5.84 -0.25
CA GLU A 50 16.15 5.99 -1.38
C GLU A 50 15.43 6.19 -2.71
N LEU A 51 14.33 5.43 -2.95
CA LEU A 51 13.53 5.59 -4.17
C LEU A 51 12.74 6.93 -4.16
N ALA A 52 12.17 7.32 -3.02
CA ALA A 52 11.47 8.60 -2.87
C ALA A 52 12.41 9.81 -2.96
N LEU A 53 13.66 9.68 -2.46
CA LEU A 53 14.72 10.66 -2.62
C LEU A 53 15.21 10.71 -4.08
N ALA A 54 15.38 9.57 -4.74
CA ALA A 54 15.77 9.51 -6.15
C ALA A 54 14.71 10.12 -7.09
N LEU A 55 13.42 9.91 -6.80
CA LEU A 55 12.32 10.53 -7.54
C LEU A 55 12.22 12.05 -7.27
N ASN A 56 12.48 12.53 -6.04
CA ASN A 56 12.47 13.97 -5.72
C ASN A 56 13.74 14.72 -6.17
N LEU A 57 14.90 14.06 -6.24
CA LEU A 57 16.15 14.67 -6.71
C LEU A 57 16.28 14.69 -8.24
N GLY A 58 15.39 13.99 -8.96
CA GLY A 58 15.31 13.99 -10.43
C GLY A 58 14.65 15.24 -11.04
N GLU A 59 13.84 15.97 -10.28
CA GLU A 59 13.13 17.19 -10.76
C GLU A 59 13.88 18.50 -10.46
N GLY A 60 15.17 18.42 -10.09
CA GLY A 60 16.00 19.57 -9.74
C GLY A 60 17.05 19.96 -10.79
N ARG A 61 16.84 19.66 -12.08
CA ARG A 61 17.75 20.08 -13.15
C ARG A 61 16.98 20.61 -14.36
N TYR A 62 16.60 21.89 -14.32
CA TYR A 62 16.73 22.88 -15.41
C TYR A 62 16.74 24.28 -14.80
#